data_AF-A0A2N9AR73-F1
#
_entry.id   AF-A0A2N9AR73-F1
#
_cell.length_a   1.000
_cell.length_b   1.000
_cell.length_c   1.000
_cell.angle_alpha   90.00
_cell.angle_beta   90.00
_cell.angle_gamma   90.00
#
_symmetry.space_group_name_H-M   'P 1'
#
loop_
_entity.id
_entity.type
_entity.pdbx_description
1 polymer ?
#
loop_
_entity_poly.entity_id
_entity_poly.type
_entity_poly.pdbx_seq_one_letter_code
_entity_poly.pdbx_strand_id
1 'polypeptide(L)'
;MSRYVLVDRPNLQVVLGFDHMLRSFFGQVFKPADPRREGIAVAGWPTKSGLGTRRPPRLCAERDADLRLLMDWAREQQPSEVWDDPDASTHLARLRSAIRVEWEEGEDYPEMPVPEVLRRRLP
;
A
#
# COMPACT_ATOMS: atom_id res chain seq x y z
N MET A 1 -7.93 -0.89 -11.21
CA MET A 1 -6.90 -1.29 -10.23
C MET A 1 -6.55 -0.03 -9.49
N SER A 2 -6.97 0.04 -8.24
CA SER A 2 -6.73 1.20 -7.39
C SER A 2 -5.27 1.22 -6.93
N ARG A 3 -4.70 2.42 -6.80
CA ARG A 3 -3.32 2.62 -6.30
C ARG A 3 -3.34 3.76 -5.29
N TYR A 4 -3.05 3.43 -4.04
CA TYR A 4 -2.94 4.39 -2.95
C TYR A 4 -1.49 4.57 -2.54
N VAL A 5 -1.06 5.82 -2.48
CA VAL A 5 0.30 6.15 -2.04
C VAL A 5 0.34 6.23 -0.51
N LEU A 6 1.15 5.36 0.09
CA LEU A 6 1.43 5.37 1.53
C LEU A 6 2.58 6.31 1.88
N VAL A 7 3.66 6.25 1.11
CA VAL A 7 4.87 7.07 1.28
C VAL A 7 5.20 7.67 -0.08
N ASP A 8 5.53 8.95 -0.12
CA ASP A 8 5.89 9.65 -1.36
C ASP A 8 7.11 10.54 -1.17
N ARG A 9 8.29 9.92 -1.02
CA ARG A 9 9.56 10.59 -0.83
C ARG A 9 10.44 10.42 -2.08
N PRO A 10 11.41 11.32 -2.32
CA PRO A 10 12.29 11.22 -3.50
C PRO A 10 12.99 9.86 -3.63
N ASN A 11 13.40 9.26 -2.52
CA ASN A 11 14.14 8.00 -2.49
C ASN A 11 13.29 6.77 -2.12
N LEU A 12 11.99 6.96 -1.85
CA LEU A 12 11.09 5.90 -1.40
C LEU A 12 9.66 6.26 -1.73
N GLN A 13 9.03 5.45 -2.57
CA GLN A 13 7.59 5.47 -2.74
C GLN A 13 7.01 4.11 -2.40
N VAL A 14 5.97 4.08 -1.57
CA VAL A 14 5.27 2.85 -1.19
C VAL A 14 3.82 2.99 -1.62
N VAL A 15 3.34 2.02 -2.39
CA VAL A 15 1.98 1.99 -2.93
C VAL A 15 1.27 0.73 -2.46
N LEU A 16 0.03 0.88 -2.03
CA LEU A 16 -0.90 -0.19 -1.68
C LEU A 16 -2.09 -0.16 -2.63
N GLY A 17 -2.83 -1.25 -2.77
CA GLY A 17 -4.07 -1.18 -3.53
C GLY A 17 -4.79 -2.51 -3.66
N PHE A 18 -5.83 -2.47 -4.48
CA PHE A 18 -6.66 -3.61 -4.82
C PHE A 18 -6.79 -3.76 -6.35
N ASP A 19 -6.57 -4.97 -6.82
CA ASP A 19 -6.85 -5.35 -8.20
C ASP A 19 -8.24 -6.01 -8.25
N HIS A 20 -9.20 -5.29 -8.83
CA HIS A 20 -10.58 -5.76 -9.00
C HIS A 20 -10.69 -6.98 -9.91
N MET A 21 -9.88 -7.05 -10.97
CA MET A 21 -9.91 -8.16 -11.93
C MET A 21 -9.39 -9.44 -11.29
N LEU A 22 -8.30 -9.34 -10.52
CA LEU A 22 -7.71 -10.46 -9.81
C LEU A 22 -8.36 -10.72 -8.44
N ARG A 23 -9.21 -9.80 -7.96
CA ARG A 23 -9.72 -9.74 -6.58
C ARG A 23 -8.62 -9.91 -5.55
N SER A 24 -7.51 -9.18 -5.71
CA SER A 24 -6.32 -9.37 -4.87
C SER A 24 -5.73 -8.05 -4.38
N PHE A 25 -5.25 -8.07 -3.14
CA PHE A 25 -4.47 -6.98 -2.57
C PHE A 25 -3.04 -6.98 -3.07
N PHE A 26 -2.42 -5.80 -3.11
CA PHE A 26 -1.01 -5.67 -3.43
C PHE A 26 -0.33 -4.54 -2.65
N GLY A 27 1.00 -4.64 -2.59
CA GLY A 27 1.87 -3.60 -2.08
C GLY A 27 3.17 -3.58 -2.89
N GLN A 28 3.65 -2.39 -3.26
CA GLN A 28 4.84 -2.19 -4.07
C GLN A 28 5.71 -1.07 -3.51
N VAL A 29 7.02 -1.23 -3.64
CA VAL A 29 8.03 -0.25 -3.23
C VAL A 29 8.82 0.19 -4.46
N PHE A 30 9.00 1.50 -4.61
CA PHE A 30 9.74 2.13 -5.69
C PHE A 30 10.85 3.02 -5.12
N LYS A 31 11.87 3.26 -5.95
CA LYS A 31 12.96 4.22 -5.65
C LYS A 31 13.05 5.25 -6.77
N PRO A 32 12.20 6.30 -6.75
CA PRO A 32 12.08 7.23 -7.87
C PRO A 32 13.39 7.96 -8.21
N ALA A 33 14.20 8.31 -7.21
CA ALA A 33 15.49 8.98 -7.42
C ALA A 33 16.61 8.07 -7.96
N ASP A 34 16.40 6.75 -8.08
CA ASP A 34 17.37 5.87 -8.74
C ASP A 34 16.99 5.74 -10.23
N PRO A 35 17.71 6.41 -11.16
CA PRO A 35 17.36 6.42 -12.58
C PRO A 35 17.46 5.03 -13.22
N ARG A 36 18.18 4.08 -12.61
CA ARG A 36 18.24 2.69 -13.11
C ARG A 36 17.00 1.88 -12.72
N ARG A 37 16.17 2.41 -11.82
CA ARG A 37 15.01 1.76 -11.22
C ARG A 37 13.75 2.63 -11.28
N GLU A 38 13.80 3.73 -12.03
CA GLU A 38 12.66 4.61 -12.22
C GLU A 38 11.49 3.83 -12.84
N GLY A 39 10.31 3.93 -12.24
CA GLY A 39 9.12 3.17 -12.64
C GLY A 39 9.16 1.66 -12.35
N ILE A 40 10.25 1.12 -11.79
CA ILE A 40 10.41 -0.30 -11.49
C ILE A 40 10.21 -0.57 -10.00
N ALA A 41 9.29 -1.46 -9.66
CA ALA A 41 9.12 -1.92 -8.29
C ALA A 41 10.37 -2.69 -7.83
N VAL A 42 11.01 -2.21 -6.76
CA VAL A 42 12.24 -2.80 -6.21
C VAL A 42 11.98 -3.84 -5.12
N ALA A 43 10.78 -3.80 -4.55
CA ALA A 43 10.24 -4.77 -3.62
C ALA A 43 8.71 -4.73 -3.68
N GLY A 44 8.06 -5.67 -3.01
CA GLY A 44 6.62 -5.71 -2.85
C GLY A 44 6.22 -6.56 -1.67
N TRP A 45 4.95 -6.47 -1.27
CA TRP A 45 4.37 -7.34 -0.27
C TRP A 45 4.65 -8.79 -0.68
N PRO A 46 5.22 -9.67 0.17
CA PRO A 46 5.85 -10.95 -0.23
C PRO A 46 4.92 -12.01 -0.84
N THR A 47 3.70 -11.63 -1.18
CA THR A 47 2.92 -12.35 -2.17
C THR A 47 3.33 -11.85 -3.55
N LYS A 48 3.51 -12.72 -4.54
CA LYS A 48 3.61 -12.25 -5.92
C LYS A 48 2.24 -11.70 -6.37
N SER A 49 1.80 -10.58 -5.82
CA SER A 49 0.58 -9.87 -6.20
C SER A 49 0.70 -9.24 -7.59
N GLY A 50 1.80 -9.48 -8.29
CA GLY A 50 1.96 -9.29 -9.74
C GLY A 50 2.18 -10.59 -10.54
N LEU A 51 2.09 -11.80 -9.96
CA LEU A 51 2.22 -13.08 -10.69
C LEU A 51 1.10 -14.09 -10.39
N GLY A 52 -0.03 -13.67 -9.80
CA GLY A 52 -1.23 -14.51 -9.72
C GLY A 52 -1.09 -15.81 -8.92
N THR A 53 -0.13 -15.90 -7.99
CA THR A 53 0.12 -17.15 -7.24
C THR A 53 -0.68 -17.28 -5.95
N ARG A 54 -1.31 -16.20 -5.44
CA ARG A 54 -2.17 -16.27 -4.26
C ARG A 54 -3.63 -16.31 -4.70
N ARG A 55 -4.40 -17.25 -4.14
CA ARG A 55 -5.85 -17.32 -4.36
C ARG A 55 -6.50 -16.03 -3.84
N PRO A 56 -7.40 -15.40 -4.60
CA PRO A 56 -8.13 -14.23 -4.11
C PRO A 56 -8.94 -14.58 -2.86
N PRO A 57 -8.99 -13.71 -1.83
CA PRO A 57 -9.87 -13.89 -0.69
C PRO A 57 -11.32 -13.96 -1.15
N ARG A 58 -12.02 -15.02 -0.75
CA ARG A 58 -13.43 -15.27 -1.07
C ARG A 58 -14.35 -15.00 0.10
N LEU A 59 -13.84 -15.12 1.32
CA LEU A 59 -14.57 -14.90 2.56
C LEU A 59 -14.11 -13.61 3.24
N CYS A 60 -15.01 -12.97 3.99
CA CYS A 60 -14.66 -11.76 4.78
C CYS A 60 -13.49 -12.01 5.75
N ALA A 61 -13.42 -13.21 6.36
CA ALA A 61 -12.32 -13.56 7.25
C ALA A 61 -10.96 -13.67 6.54
N GLU A 62 -10.93 -14.23 5.33
CA GLU A 62 -9.71 -14.30 4.50
C GLU A 62 -9.27 -12.90 4.09
N ARG A 63 -10.22 -12.06 3.68
CA ARG A 63 -9.97 -10.66 3.35
C ARG A 63 -9.36 -9.91 4.54
N ASP A 64 -9.94 -10.04 5.73
CA ASP A 64 -9.46 -9.33 6.93
C ASP A 64 -8.06 -9.79 7.34
N ALA A 65 -7.78 -11.09 7.24
CA ALA A 65 -6.46 -11.64 7.49
C ALA A 65 -5.42 -11.11 6.49
N ASP A 66 -5.76 -11.12 5.20
CA ASP A 66 -4.88 -10.63 4.14
C ASP A 66 -4.61 -9.13 4.27
N LEU A 67 -5.65 -8.34 4.55
CA LEU A 67 -5.54 -6.91 4.73
C LEU A 67 -4.69 -6.58 5.95
N ARG A 68 -4.82 -7.32 7.06
CA ARG A 68 -3.94 -7.18 8.23
C ARG A 68 -2.48 -7.42 7.85
N LEU A 69 -2.19 -8.52 7.16
CA LEU A 69 -0.82 -8.84 6.72
C LEU A 69 -0.26 -7.79 5.75
N LEU A 70 -1.10 -7.19 4.89
CA LEU A 70 -0.69 -6.08 4.04
C LEU A 70 -0.35 -4.84 4.87
N MET A 71 -1.17 -4.51 5.89
CA MET A 71 -0.93 -3.35 6.75
C MET A 71 0.33 -3.50 7.60
N ASP A 72 0.59 -4.71 8.13
CA ASP A 72 1.80 -5.00 8.89
C ASP A 72 3.04 -4.81 7.99
N TRP A 73 3.03 -5.39 6.79
CA TRP A 73 4.10 -5.17 5.80
C TRP A 73 4.26 -3.70 5.40
N ALA A 74 3.14 -3.01 5.16
CA ALA A 74 3.12 -1.62 4.75
C ALA A 74 3.76 -0.71 5.81
N ARG A 75 3.47 -0.96 7.09
CA ARG A 75 4.09 -0.28 8.23
C ARG A 75 5.61 -0.50 8.25
N GLU A 76 6.07 -1.72 8.00
CA GLU A 76 7.51 -2.02 7.91
C GLU A 76 8.21 -1.30 6.75
N GLN A 77 7.48 -0.91 5.70
CA GLN A 77 8.05 -0.10 4.61
C GLN A 77 8.11 1.39 4.94
N GLN A 78 7.38 1.86 5.97
CA GLN A 78 7.44 3.24 6.38
C GLN A 78 8.77 3.54 7.09
N PRO A 79 9.33 4.74 6.88
CA PRO A 79 10.50 5.20 7.63
C PRO A 79 10.24 5.14 9.15
N SER A 80 11.19 4.61 9.92
CA SER A 80 10.98 4.36 11.36
C SER A 80 10.67 5.62 12.15
N GLU A 81 11.16 6.77 11.70
CA GLU A 81 10.93 8.06 12.34
C GLU A 81 9.47 8.54 12.28
N VAL A 82 8.61 7.90 11.47
CA VAL A 82 7.19 8.24 11.38
C VAL A 82 6.28 7.22 12.06
N TRP A 83 6.82 6.19 12.71
CA TRP A 83 6.03 5.09 13.28
C TRP A 83 5.12 5.51 14.43
N ASP A 84 5.52 6.52 15.19
CA ASP A 84 4.74 7.09 16.30
C ASP A 84 4.00 8.38 15.89
N ASP A 85 4.10 8.77 14.62
CA ASP A 85 3.43 9.96 14.11
C ASP A 85 1.92 9.67 13.91
N PRO A 86 1.02 10.50 14.50
CA PRO A 86 -0.42 10.27 14.41
C PRO A 86 -0.99 10.45 13.01
N ASP A 87 -0.42 11.33 12.18
CA ASP A 87 -0.86 11.54 10.80
C ASP A 87 -0.45 10.36 9.92
N ALA A 88 0.76 9.82 10.12
CA ALA A 88 1.22 8.62 9.44
C ALA A 88 0.35 7.40 9.79
N SER A 89 0.03 7.22 11.07
CA SER A 89 -0.84 6.15 11.57
C SER A 89 -2.27 6.29 11.04
N THR A 90 -2.82 7.50 11.05
CA THR A 90 -4.16 7.80 10.53
C THR A 90 -4.25 7.54 9.03
N HIS A 91 -3.22 7.94 8.27
CA HIS A 91 -3.19 7.69 6.83
C HIS A 91 -3.21 6.21 6.50
N LEU A 92 -2.36 5.40 7.15
CA LEU A 92 -2.38 3.94 6.94
C LEU A 92 -3.74 3.33 7.27
N ALA A 93 -4.40 3.78 8.35
CA ALA A 93 -5.75 3.32 8.72
C ALA A 93 -6.82 3.73 7.68
N ARG A 94 -6.69 4.91 7.07
CA ARG A 94 -7.57 5.36 5.97
C ARG A 94 -7.35 4.53 4.71
N LEU A 95 -6.09 4.25 4.34
CA LEU A 95 -5.77 3.37 3.21
C LEU A 95 -6.35 1.97 3.42
N ARG A 96 -6.20 1.41 4.62
CA ARG A 96 -6.85 0.14 5.00
C ARG A 96 -8.35 0.16 4.74
N SER A 97 -9.01 1.23 5.17
CA SER A 97 -10.47 1.36 5.07
C SER A 97 -10.92 1.51 3.62
N ALA A 98 -10.21 2.30 2.81
CA ALA A 98 -10.46 2.42 1.38
C ALA A 98 -10.35 1.07 0.69
N ILE A 99 -9.20 0.38 0.83
CA ILE A 99 -8.96 -0.94 0.21
C ILE A 99 -10.01 -1.98 0.64
N ARG A 100 -10.49 -1.91 1.90
CA ARG A 100 -11.58 -2.77 2.35
C ARG A 100 -12.88 -2.48 1.60
N VAL A 101 -13.27 -1.21 1.48
CA VAL A 101 -14.48 -0.79 0.76
C VAL A 101 -14.41 -1.22 -0.71
N GLU A 102 -13.26 -1.08 -1.36
CA GLU A 102 -13.10 -1.52 -2.75
C GLU A 102 -13.30 -3.01 -2.93
N TRP A 103 -12.83 -3.83 -1.99
CA TRP A 103 -13.10 -5.27 -2.02
C TRP A 103 -14.60 -5.58 -1.84
N GLU A 104 -15.30 -4.79 -1.03
CA GLU A 104 -16.73 -4.97 -0.70
C GLU A 104 -17.64 -4.52 -1.85
N GLU A 105 -17.38 -3.35 -2.41
CA GLU A 105 -18.25 -2.67 -3.37
C GLU A 105 -17.78 -2.83 -4.84
N GLY A 106 -16.51 -3.17 -5.07
CA GLY A 106 -15.95 -3.36 -6.42
C GLY A 106 -15.68 -2.08 -7.19
N GLU A 107 -15.74 -0.92 -6.54
CA GLU A 107 -15.44 0.39 -7.13
C GLU A 107 -14.14 0.97 -6.56
N ASP A 108 -13.46 1.82 -7.33
CA ASP A 108 -12.27 2.53 -6.85
C ASP A 108 -12.68 3.60 -5.82
N TYR A 109 -12.02 3.62 -4.66
CA TYR A 109 -12.24 4.64 -3.64
C TYR A 109 -11.54 5.96 -4.03
N PRO A 110 -12.04 7.13 -3.60
CA PRO A 110 -11.39 8.41 -3.92
C PRO A 110 -9.93 8.49 -3.47
N GLU A 111 -9.13 9.21 -4.26
CA GLU A 111 -7.73 9.47 -3.91
C GLU A 111 -7.61 10.17 -2.56
N MET A 112 -6.56 9.78 -1.81
CA MET A 112 -6.27 10.36 -0.50
C MET A 112 -4.92 11.08 -0.55
N PRO A 113 -4.84 12.35 -0.13
CA PRO A 113 -3.59 13.07 -0.12
C PRO A 113 -2.63 12.46 0.90
N VAL A 114 -1.37 12.31 0.50
CA VAL A 114 -0.31 11.81 1.38
C VAL A 114 0.05 12.88 2.40
N PRO A 115 0.03 12.58 3.72
CA PRO A 115 0.45 13.53 4.74
C PRO A 115 1.86 14.04 4.54
N GLU A 116 2.13 15.24 5.03
CA GLU A 116 3.42 15.89 4.84
C GLU A 116 4.59 15.11 5.44
N VAL A 117 4.40 14.48 6.61
CA VAL A 117 5.41 13.64 7.28
C VAL A 117 5.84 12.43 6.43
N LEU A 118 4.95 11.97 5.55
CA LEU A 118 5.15 10.86 4.62
C LEU A 118 5.68 11.31 3.24
N ARG A 119 5.74 12.63 3.00
CA ARG A 119 6.30 13.24 1.77
C ARG A 119 7.71 13.79 1.95
N ARG A 120 8.00 14.35 3.13
CA ARG A 120 9.28 15.00 3.42
C ARG A 120 10.36 13.98 3.74
N ARG A 121 11.60 14.28 3.34
CA ARG A 121 12.78 13.65 3.93
C ARG A 121 12.95 14.31 5.30
N LEU A 122 12.69 13.57 6.38
CA LEU A 122 13.00 14.07 7.71
C LEU A 122 14.53 14.10 7.88
N PRO A 123 15.08 15.15 8.52
CA PRO A 123 16.52 15.36 8.64
C PRO A 123 17.22 14.29 9.48
#